data_AF-A0ABD4WC15-F1
#
_entry.id   AF-A0ABD4WC15-F1
#
_cell.length_a   1.000
_cell.length_b   1.000
_cell.length_c   1.000
_cell.angle_alpha   90.00
_cell.angle_beta   90.00
_cell.angle_gamma   90.00
#
_symmetry.space_group_name_H-M   'P 1'
#
loop_
_entity.id
_entity.type
_entity.pdbx_description
1 polymer ?
#
loop_
_entity_poly.entity_id
_entity_poly.type
_entity_poly.pdbx_seq_one_letter_code
_entity_poly.pdbx_strand_id
1 'polypeptide(L)'
;MKVRDTCYKRYVWCPVNREEKIVIYCYGEGSCSRDTLKNILGDRQLKALQSDGYNVYMYLEDRLYNTEHLCCLAHARAKFVYAYEQGGDLNTKQMLEYIGWLYGQEDSCRQSGFFAEEITWQRNSLQTKDVISRIRSFLNVLTSEGHPPRGI
;
A
#
# COMPACT_ATOMS: atom_id res chain seq x y z
N MET A 1 22.91 -6.44 26.06
CA MET A 1 21.63 -7.05 26.50
C MET A 1 20.70 -7.12 25.30
N LYS A 2 20.59 -8.28 24.62
CA LYS A 2 19.62 -8.45 23.53
C LYS A 2 18.25 -8.67 24.16
N VAL A 3 17.37 -7.68 24.06
CA VAL A 3 15.94 -7.89 24.32
C VAL A 3 15.48 -8.89 23.27
N ARG A 4 15.07 -10.09 23.71
CA ARG A 4 14.36 -11.04 22.84
C ARG A 4 12.95 -10.50 22.68
N ASP A 5 12.73 -9.68 21.66
CA ASP A 5 11.38 -9.39 21.19
C ASP A 5 10.81 -10.65 20.56
N THR A 6 10.00 -11.41 21.31
CA THR A 6 9.15 -12.45 20.73
C THR A 6 7.96 -11.80 20.04
N CYS A 7 8.21 -10.96 19.04
CA CYS A 7 7.18 -10.44 18.16
C CYS A 7 6.93 -11.47 17.06
N TYR A 8 5.86 -12.24 17.20
CA TYR A 8 5.43 -13.16 16.15
C TYR A 8 4.80 -12.36 15.02
N LYS A 9 5.25 -12.59 13.78
CA LYS A 9 4.59 -12.02 12.60
C LYS A 9 3.12 -12.46 12.60
N ARG A 10 2.22 -11.49 12.50
CA ARG A 10 0.78 -11.70 12.36
C ARG A 10 0.30 -10.98 11.12
N TYR A 11 -0.73 -11.54 10.51
CA TYR A 11 -1.41 -10.98 9.35
C TYR A 11 -2.84 -10.64 9.76
N VAL A 12 -3.27 -9.44 9.40
CA VAL A 12 -4.65 -8.99 9.57
C VAL A 12 -5.28 -8.84 8.20
N TRP A 13 -6.46 -9.41 8.07
CA TRP A 13 -7.30 -9.28 6.89
C TRP A 13 -8.47 -8.38 7.24
N CYS A 14 -8.74 -7.40 6.38
CA CYS A 14 -9.74 -6.38 6.63
C CYS A 14 -10.74 -6.31 5.46
N PRO A 15 -11.73 -7.23 5.37
CA PRO A 15 -12.83 -7.07 4.44
C PRO A 15 -13.64 -5.82 4.75
N VAL A 16 -13.87 -4.99 3.73
CA VAL A 16 -14.64 -3.74 3.84
C VAL A 16 -15.84 -3.81 2.91
N ASN A 17 -17.04 -3.72 3.47
CA ASN A 17 -18.25 -3.45 2.72
C ASN A 17 -18.59 -1.96 2.84
N ARG A 18 -18.40 -1.22 1.74
CA ARG A 18 -18.63 0.23 1.70
C ARG A 18 -20.12 0.60 1.70
N GLU A 19 -20.97 -0.24 1.12
CA GLU A 19 -22.41 -0.02 1.01
C GLU A 19 -23.07 -0.14 2.39
N GLU A 20 -22.75 -1.24 3.09
CA GLU A 20 -23.26 -1.51 4.43
C GLU A 20 -22.48 -0.77 5.53
N LYS A 21 -21.39 -0.08 5.17
CA LYS A 21 -20.47 0.59 6.12
C LYS A 21 -19.90 -0.37 7.18
N ILE A 22 -19.61 -1.61 6.78
CA ILE A 22 -19.09 -2.66 7.66
C ILE A 22 -17.60 -2.86 7.39
N VAL A 23 -16.84 -2.97 8.47
CA VAL A 23 -15.44 -3.40 8.46
C VAL A 23 -15.30 -4.61 9.36
N ILE A 24 -14.72 -5.69 8.84
CA ILE A 24 -14.48 -6.92 9.59
C ILE A 24 -12.96 -7.08 9.76
N TYR A 25 -12.51 -7.40 10.97
CA TYR A 25 -11.10 -7.70 11.24
C TYR A 25 -10.94 -9.20 11.48
N CYS A 26 -10.23 -9.86 10.57
CA CYS A 26 -9.92 -11.28 10.66
C CYS A 26 -8.44 -11.46 11.00
N TYR A 27 -8.16 -12.23 12.04
CA TYR A 27 -6.81 -12.60 12.46
C TYR A 27 -6.59 -14.08 12.16
N GLY A 28 -5.62 -14.40 11.31
CA GLY A 28 -5.23 -15.78 11.05
C GLY A 28 -4.24 -16.28 12.11
N GLU A 29 -4.19 -17.60 12.32
CA GLU A 29 -3.12 -18.26 13.08
C GLU A 29 -1.81 -18.24 12.29
N GLY A 30 -1.19 -17.06 12.18
CA GLY A 30 0.20 -16.88 11.75
C GLY A 30 0.51 -17.00 10.26
N SER A 31 -0.44 -17.36 9.38
CA SER A 31 -0.14 -17.56 7.96
C SER A 31 -0.63 -16.44 7.04
N CYS A 32 0.27 -15.95 6.18
CA CYS A 32 0.00 -15.15 4.97
C CYS A 32 -0.55 -16.04 3.83
N SER A 33 -1.18 -17.18 4.17
CA SER A 33 -1.48 -18.22 3.19
C SER A 33 -2.69 -17.84 2.35
N ARG A 34 -2.67 -18.32 1.10
CA ARG A 34 -3.82 -18.24 0.19
C ARG A 34 -5.06 -18.87 0.81
N ASP A 35 -4.90 -19.96 1.55
CA ASP A 35 -6.01 -20.69 2.18
C ASP A 35 -6.69 -19.88 3.28
N THR A 36 -5.93 -19.09 4.05
CA THR A 36 -6.51 -18.17 5.04
C THR A 36 -7.40 -17.13 4.37
N LEU A 37 -6.93 -16.54 3.25
CA LEU A 37 -7.73 -15.59 2.49
C LEU A 37 -8.97 -16.25 1.88
N LYS A 38 -8.83 -17.45 1.29
CA LYS A 38 -9.96 -18.23 0.74
C LYS A 38 -11.03 -18.48 1.80
N ASN A 39 -10.65 -18.88 3.01
CA ASN A 39 -11.59 -19.14 4.11
C ASN A 39 -12.33 -17.87 4.56
N ILE A 40 -11.65 -16.72 4.56
CA ILE A 40 -12.27 -15.44 4.92
C ILE A 40 -13.27 -14.99 3.86
N LEU A 41 -12.94 -15.16 2.57
CA LEU A 41 -13.80 -14.75 1.46
C LEU A 41 -14.98 -15.70 1.27
N GLY A 42 -14.78 -17.00 1.46
CA GLY A 42 -15.74 -18.03 1.08
C GLY A 42 -16.02 -17.98 -0.42
N ASP A 43 -17.29 -17.91 -0.80
CA ASP A 43 -17.73 -17.82 -2.20
C ASP A 43 -17.97 -16.39 -2.69
N ARG A 44 -17.55 -15.38 -1.91
CA ARG A 44 -17.75 -13.97 -2.26
C ARG A 44 -16.69 -13.50 -3.26
N GLN A 45 -17.11 -12.71 -4.23
CA GLN A 45 -16.19 -12.03 -5.15
C GLN A 45 -15.71 -10.69 -4.58
N LEU A 46 -14.44 -10.37 -4.81
CA LEU A 46 -13.84 -9.08 -4.45
C LEU A 46 -13.80 -8.16 -5.65
N LYS A 47 -14.25 -6.91 -5.47
CA LYS A 47 -14.03 -5.85 -6.45
C LYS A 47 -12.55 -5.42 -6.50
N ALA A 48 -11.93 -5.27 -5.33
CA ALA A 48 -10.53 -4.90 -5.22
C ALA A 48 -9.86 -5.57 -4.02
N LEU A 49 -8.58 -5.87 -4.14
CA LEU A 49 -7.72 -6.41 -3.09
C LEU A 49 -6.53 -5.47 -2.89
N GLN A 50 -6.43 -4.84 -1.73
CA GLN A 50 -5.27 -4.05 -1.36
C GLN A 50 -4.29 -4.88 -0.52
N SER A 51 -3.03 -5.00 -0.96
CA SER A 51 -2.00 -5.78 -0.26
C SER A 51 -0.68 -5.01 -0.16
N ASP A 52 0.28 -5.53 0.60
CA ASP A 52 1.65 -5.00 0.75
C ASP A 52 2.55 -5.19 -0.49
N GLY A 53 1.97 -5.67 -1.60
CA GLY A 53 2.70 -6.03 -2.81
C GLY A 53 3.25 -7.45 -2.79
N TYR A 54 2.77 -8.32 -1.89
CA TYR A 54 3.14 -9.73 -1.90
C TYR A 54 2.52 -10.45 -3.12
N ASN A 55 3.38 -10.72 -4.11
CA ASN A 55 3.01 -11.28 -5.41
C ASN A 55 2.26 -12.62 -5.35
N VAL A 56 2.29 -13.34 -4.22
CA VAL A 56 1.54 -14.59 -4.05
C VAL A 56 0.03 -14.38 -4.23
N TYR A 57 -0.48 -13.18 -3.95
CA TYR A 57 -1.88 -12.81 -4.15
C TYR A 57 -2.23 -12.48 -5.61
N MET A 58 -1.24 -12.14 -6.45
CA MET A 58 -1.45 -11.90 -7.89
C MET A 58 -1.78 -13.19 -8.66
N TYR A 59 -1.46 -14.35 -8.09
CA TYR A 59 -1.68 -15.68 -8.68
C TYR A 59 -2.66 -16.53 -7.87
N LEU A 60 -3.62 -15.88 -7.20
CA LEU A 60 -4.79 -16.58 -6.71
C LEU A 60 -5.61 -16.98 -7.95
N GLU A 61 -5.99 -18.27 -8.01
CA GLU A 61 -6.74 -18.98 -9.08
C GLU A 61 -7.86 -18.17 -9.78
N ASP A 62 -8.50 -18.75 -10.81
CA ASP A 62 -9.64 -18.25 -11.61
C ASP A 62 -10.83 -17.62 -10.84
N ARG A 63 -10.79 -17.49 -9.51
CA ARG A 63 -11.77 -16.76 -8.70
C ARG A 63 -11.46 -15.26 -8.53
N LEU A 64 -10.20 -14.84 -8.69
CA LEU A 64 -9.78 -13.44 -8.49
C LEU A 64 -9.28 -12.75 -9.77
N TYR A 65 -9.45 -13.38 -10.93
CA TYR A 65 -9.08 -12.79 -12.24
C TYR A 65 -9.75 -11.43 -12.51
N ASN A 66 -10.93 -11.20 -11.93
CA ASN A 66 -11.68 -9.95 -12.07
C ASN A 66 -11.53 -9.01 -10.87
N THR A 67 -10.56 -9.26 -9.99
CA THR A 67 -10.30 -8.42 -8.81
C THR A 67 -9.20 -7.41 -9.13
N GLU A 68 -9.48 -6.13 -8.90
CA GLU A 68 -8.48 -5.07 -9.03
C GLU A 68 -7.45 -5.16 -7.90
N HIS A 69 -6.19 -5.38 -8.23
CA HIS A 69 -5.14 -5.46 -7.21
C HIS A 69 -4.50 -4.08 -6.96
N LEU A 70 -4.61 -3.60 -5.72
CA LEU A 70 -4.13 -2.30 -5.28
C LEU A 70 -2.88 -2.47 -4.40
N CYS A 71 -1.77 -1.85 -4.80
CA CYS A 71 -0.58 -1.81 -3.97
C CYS A 71 -0.76 -0.83 -2.81
N CYS A 72 -0.55 -1.28 -1.58
CA CYS A 72 -0.68 -0.45 -0.39
C CYS A 72 0.48 0.56 -0.29
N LEU A 73 0.17 1.84 -0.47
CA LEU A 73 1.16 2.92 -0.39
C LEU A 73 1.78 3.06 1.01
N ALA A 74 1.06 2.70 2.08
CA ALA A 74 1.61 2.70 3.44
C ALA A 74 2.73 1.65 3.60
N HIS A 75 2.57 0.46 3.03
CA HIS A 75 3.62 -0.57 3.02
C HIS A 75 4.81 -0.15 2.15
N ALA A 76 4.56 0.46 0.99
CA ALA A 76 5.63 1.02 0.17
C ALA A 76 6.41 2.10 0.94
N ARG A 77 5.71 3.02 1.61
CA ARG A 77 6.33 4.06 2.46
C ARG A 77 7.20 3.44 3.55
N ALA A 78 6.73 2.42 4.25
CA ALA A 78 7.50 1.76 5.32
C ALA A 78 8.83 1.18 4.79
N LYS A 79 8.82 0.59 3.59
CA LYS A 79 10.06 0.12 2.92
C LYS A 79 11.02 1.27 2.60
N PHE A 80 10.52 2.40 2.11
CA PHE A 80 11.35 3.59 1.87
C PHE A 80 11.91 4.20 3.15
N VAL A 81 11.13 4.24 4.25
CA VAL A 81 11.63 4.69 5.56
C VAL A 81 12.78 3.81 6.01
N TYR A 82 12.59 2.49 5.99
CA TYR A 82 13.65 1.55 6.35
C TYR A 82 14.91 1.72 5.49
N ALA A 83 14.76 1.83 4.17
CA ALA A 83 15.89 2.05 3.26
C ALA A 83 16.64 3.37 3.56
N TYR A 84 15.89 4.45 3.85
CA TYR A 84 16.48 5.73 4.22
C TYR A 84 17.23 5.66 5.56
N GLU A 85 16.66 5.01 6.57
CA GLU A 85 17.29 4.84 7.88
C GLU A 85 18.56 4.00 7.82
N GLN A 86 18.65 3.02 6.92
CA GLN A 86 19.83 2.17 6.75
C GLN A 86 20.95 2.83 5.95
N GLY A 87 20.62 3.56 4.88
CA GLY A 87 21.61 3.99 3.89
C GLY A 87 21.66 5.50 3.62
N GLY A 88 20.72 6.29 4.12
CA GLY A 88 20.64 7.73 3.87
C GLY A 88 20.46 8.11 2.39
N ASP A 89 19.99 7.19 1.53
CA ASP A 89 19.87 7.41 0.08
C ASP A 89 18.92 8.59 -0.21
N LEU A 90 19.44 9.64 -0.84
CA LEU A 90 18.65 10.82 -1.20
C LEU A 90 17.46 10.50 -2.11
N ASN A 91 17.54 9.43 -2.90
CA ASN A 91 16.42 8.97 -3.70
C ASN A 91 15.28 8.45 -2.82
N THR A 92 15.60 7.73 -1.74
CA THR A 92 14.59 7.26 -0.79
C THR A 92 13.94 8.44 -0.05
N LYS A 93 14.72 9.46 0.31
CA LYS A 93 14.21 10.71 0.89
C LYS A 93 13.23 11.42 -0.05
N GLN A 94 13.61 11.63 -1.31
CA GLN A 94 12.75 12.26 -2.31
C GLN A 94 11.43 11.50 -2.48
N MET A 95 11.48 10.17 -2.46
CA MET A 95 10.28 9.35 -2.56
C MET A 95 9.36 9.45 -1.34
N LEU A 96 9.96 9.55 -0.15
CA LEU A 96 9.22 9.83 1.09
C LEU A 96 8.57 11.21 1.08
N GLU A 97 9.19 12.22 0.46
CA GLU A 97 8.61 13.55 0.30
C GLU A 97 7.37 13.53 -0.60
N TYR A 98 7.41 12.83 -1.74
CA TYR A 98 6.23 12.69 -2.59
C TYR A 98 5.09 11.96 -1.90
N ILE A 99 5.38 10.84 -1.23
CA ILE A 99 4.37 10.10 -0.47
C ILE A 99 3.84 10.94 0.69
N GLY A 100 4.71 11.66 1.38
CA GLY A 100 4.36 12.57 2.47
C GLY A 100 3.43 13.68 2.00
N TRP A 101 3.68 14.26 0.83
CA TRP A 101 2.80 15.26 0.22
C TRP A 101 1.40 14.69 -0.02
N LEU A 102 1.28 13.48 -0.59
CA LEU A 102 -0.02 12.83 -0.83
C LEU A 102 -0.81 12.62 0.47
N TYR A 103 -0.18 12.08 1.52
CA TYR A 103 -0.84 11.92 2.82
C TYR A 103 -1.14 13.27 3.49
N GLY A 104 -0.30 14.29 3.27
CA GLY A 104 -0.55 15.65 3.75
C GLY A 104 -1.80 16.27 3.11
N GLN A 105 -2.10 15.96 1.84
CA GLN A 105 -3.36 16.36 1.22
C GLN A 105 -4.57 15.68 1.86
N GLU A 106 -4.51 14.37 2.07
CA GLU A 106 -5.58 13.62 2.72
C GLU A 106 -5.87 14.14 4.14
N ASP A 107 -4.80 14.42 4.91
CA ASP A 107 -4.95 14.97 6.26
C ASP A 107 -5.49 16.41 6.23
N SER A 108 -5.07 17.22 5.26
CA SER A 108 -5.62 18.57 5.07
C SER A 108 -7.12 18.54 4.77
N CYS A 109 -7.56 17.67 3.85
CA CYS A 109 -8.98 17.48 3.57
C CYS A 109 -9.76 17.02 4.81
N ARG A 110 -9.20 16.10 5.59
CA ARG A 110 -9.80 15.62 6.84
C ARG A 110 -9.96 16.75 7.86
N GLN A 111 -8.92 17.55 8.07
CA GLN A 111 -8.93 18.68 9.01
C GLN A 111 -9.89 19.78 8.57
N SER A 112 -10.03 20.02 7.26
CA SER A 112 -10.96 20.99 6.70
C SER A 112 -12.40 20.48 6.58
N GLY A 113 -12.68 19.22 6.94
CA GLY A 113 -14.03 18.66 6.94
C GLY A 113 -14.62 18.43 5.54
N PHE A 114 -13.78 18.16 4.55
CA PHE A 114 -14.22 17.96 3.17
C PHE A 114 -15.17 16.77 3.03
N PHE A 115 -16.17 16.91 2.16
CA PHE A 115 -17.07 15.83 1.77
C PHE A 115 -16.38 14.83 0.83
N ALA A 116 -16.97 13.63 0.69
CA ALA A 116 -16.41 12.56 -0.13
C ALA A 116 -16.18 12.97 -1.60
N GLU A 117 -17.05 13.81 -2.16
CA GLU A 117 -16.91 14.32 -3.52
C GLU A 117 -15.73 15.29 -3.66
N GLU A 118 -15.55 16.19 -2.69
CA GLU A 118 -14.42 17.13 -2.67
C GLU A 118 -13.08 16.40 -2.48
N ILE A 119 -13.04 15.39 -1.62
CA ILE A 119 -11.86 14.52 -1.47
C ILE A 119 -11.56 13.83 -2.80
N THR A 120 -12.59 13.32 -3.49
CA THR A 120 -12.44 12.68 -4.80
C THR A 120 -11.92 13.67 -5.84
N TRP A 121 -12.42 14.90 -5.84
CA TRP A 121 -11.93 15.97 -6.71
C TRP A 121 -10.46 16.30 -6.41
N GLN A 122 -10.08 16.44 -5.14
CA GLN A 122 -8.71 16.74 -4.71
C GLN A 122 -7.73 15.63 -5.11
N ARG A 123 -8.13 14.36 -4.97
CA ARG A 123 -7.35 13.20 -5.44
C ARG A 123 -7.14 13.22 -6.96
N ASN A 124 -8.05 13.81 -7.71
CA ASN A 124 -8.01 13.91 -9.17
C ASN A 124 -7.53 15.28 -9.69
N SER A 125 -7.10 16.17 -8.79
CA SER A 125 -6.62 17.51 -9.12
C SER A 125 -5.35 17.45 -9.97
N LEU A 126 -5.05 18.56 -10.65
CA LEU A 126 -3.82 18.68 -11.43
C LEU A 126 -2.58 18.57 -10.54
N GLN A 127 -2.62 19.11 -9.31
CA GLN A 127 -1.50 18.99 -8.38
C GLN A 127 -1.24 17.54 -7.99
N THR A 128 -2.29 16.78 -7.65
CA THR A 128 -2.14 15.37 -7.28
C THR A 128 -1.63 14.54 -8.46
N LYS A 129 -2.18 14.76 -9.65
CA LYS A 129 -1.73 14.07 -10.88
C LYS A 129 -0.28 14.38 -11.23
N ASP A 130 0.17 15.62 -11.04
CA ASP A 130 1.57 16.00 -11.24
C ASP A 130 2.50 15.25 -10.28
N VAL A 131 2.17 15.16 -8.99
CA VAL A 131 2.96 14.36 -8.03
C VAL A 131 2.99 12.88 -8.40
N ILE A 132 1.87 12.30 -8.81
CA ILE A 132 1.82 10.91 -9.29
C ILE A 132 2.67 10.72 -10.55
N SER A 133 2.66 11.67 -11.48
CA SER A 133 3.52 11.65 -12.67
C SER A 133 5.00 11.70 -12.30
N ARG A 134 5.38 12.55 -11.34
CA ARG A 134 6.76 12.63 -10.83
C ARG A 134 7.21 11.34 -10.16
N ILE A 135 6.36 10.74 -9.32
CA ILE A 135 6.58 9.42 -8.72
C ILE A 135 6.86 8.38 -9.81
N ARG A 136 6.04 8.33 -10.86
CA ARG A 136 6.21 7.39 -11.97
C ARG A 136 7.52 7.62 -12.72
N SER A 137 7.79 8.85 -13.14
CA SER A 137 9.02 9.21 -13.85
C SER A 137 10.26 8.88 -13.04
N PHE A 138 10.23 9.19 -11.74
CA PHE A 138 11.29 8.86 -10.81
C PHE A 138 11.52 7.35 -10.73
N LEU A 139 10.47 6.55 -10.51
CA LEU A 139 10.58 5.10 -10.49
C LEU A 139 11.11 4.52 -11.80
N ASN A 140 10.67 5.02 -12.95
CA ASN A 140 11.15 4.57 -14.26
C ASN A 140 12.68 4.74 -14.41
N VAL A 141 13.23 5.85 -13.90
CA VAL A 141 14.68 6.05 -13.85
C VAL A 141 15.31 5.04 -12.89
N LEU A 142 14.73 4.88 -11.70
CA LEU A 142 15.27 4.05 -10.64
C LEU A 142 15.32 2.55 -10.97
N THR A 143 14.43 2.09 -11.84
CA THR A 143 14.28 0.68 -12.26
C THR A 143 14.79 0.44 -13.69
N SER A 144 15.43 1.43 -14.31
CA SER A 144 15.99 1.27 -15.66
C SER A 144 17.17 0.30 -15.66
N GLU A 145 17.35 -0.47 -16.73
CA GLU A 145 18.36 -1.55 -16.82
C GLU A 145 19.80 -1.05 -16.63
N GLY A 146 20.06 0.24 -16.83
CA GLY A 146 21.37 0.88 -16.64
C GLY A 146 21.56 1.60 -15.30
N HIS A 147 20.57 1.57 -14.39
CA HIS A 147 20.71 2.27 -13.11
C HIS A 147 21.69 1.52 -12.19
N PRO A 148 22.67 2.20 -11.57
CA PRO A 148 23.62 1.56 -10.68
C PRO A 148 22.90 0.85 -9.50
N PRO A 149 23.40 -0.30 -9.03
CA PRO A 149 22.83 -0.98 -7.87
C PRO A 149 22.83 -0.06 -6.65
N ARG A 150 21.75 -0.12 -5.87
CA ARG A 150 21.61 0.63 -4.62
C ARG A 150 22.03 -0.26 -3.45
N GLY A 151 23.02 0.19 -2.68
CA GLY A 151 23.53 -0.50 -1.50
C GLY A 151 24.72 -1.40 -1.80
N ILE A 152 25.66 -1.42 -0.84
CA ILE A 152 26.78 -2.35 -0.71
C ILE A 152 26.34 -3.50 0.19
#